data_AF-A0A1A8TXA6-F1
#
_entry.id   AF-A0A1A8TXA6-F1
#
_cell.length_a   1.000
_cell.length_b   1.000
_cell.length_c   1.000
_cell.angle_alpha   90.00
_cell.angle_beta   90.00
_cell.angle_gamma   90.00
#
_symmetry.space_group_name_H-M   'P 1'
#
loop_
_entity.id
_entity.type
_entity.pdbx_description
1 polymer ?
#
loop_
_entity_poly.entity_id
_entity_poly.type
_entity_poly.pdbx_seq_one_letter_code
_entity_poly.pdbx_strand_id
1 'polypeptide(L)'
;MGCGTSVATETQVKRLETDEAVRSPSPALTMKAAVLIQRWYRRYMARLEMRRRYTWNIFQSIEYAGEQEQLQLSSFFTYMLDNFTQLNGNGPDLISQLLDPVVDPWLDRETCYNLISVPESYTGPRISFPLTVSDTAALLSAFKEQQILHAKYVLQLLNETKKLLKQMPNIVHLSTSYTKEITICGDLHGRLDDLLLIFYKNGLPSAETPYLFNGDFVDRGKKSVEVVTLLFAYLLLYPDHMHLNRGNHEDHIMNLRYGFTKEVMLKYKTYGHEILQLFQDVFSLLPIATVIDGKILIVHGGISDQTDLEFLSSVERYKVKSALRFPRCSLEQLDIGRSYRLAKRMRSTDSPRSGSSHSYNESQRSPRQRKRRCGLSSQDSAASTSSSSSSLSSSSSLCSPRTPSSLSPRPCPPSPRMPHSVLQVPFLDSLSSVPLPSPPQHEQEWKQIVDILWSDPKTQEGCSPNTFRGGGCYFGPDVTKRLLLQHGLQLLIRSHECKQEGYELCHDGQVITIFSASNYYEVGSNRGAYIKLGRELVPRFYQYQVSRTTRKLTLTQRVQAAEGSALRALKEKLFAHRSELMTGFQQFDQSDAGKVILLTNRTSSSLASVCVT
;
A
#
# COMPACT_ATOMS: atom_id res chain seq x y z
N MET A 1 14.07 -40.03 1.70
CA MET A 1 14.01 -41.50 1.62
C MET A 1 15.35 -42.05 2.07
N GLY A 2 15.35 -43.01 3.00
CA GLY A 2 16.54 -43.72 3.48
C GLY A 2 16.60 -43.83 5.01
N CYS A 3 15.66 -44.57 5.62
CA CYS A 3 15.78 -45.08 6.99
C CYS A 3 16.57 -46.39 6.96
N GLY A 4 17.60 -46.52 7.80
CA GLY A 4 18.31 -47.77 8.05
C GLY A 4 18.12 -48.18 9.51
N THR A 5 17.35 -49.25 9.71
CA THR A 5 17.06 -49.94 10.97
C THR A 5 18.31 -50.59 11.56
N SER A 6 18.59 -50.35 12.85
CA SER A 6 19.59 -51.11 13.61
C SER A 6 18.90 -52.19 14.43
N VAL A 7 19.16 -53.45 14.06
CA VAL A 7 18.83 -54.65 14.82
C VAL A 7 19.89 -54.80 15.91
N ALA A 8 19.44 -55.04 17.14
CA ALA A 8 20.29 -55.36 18.28
C ALA A 8 20.85 -56.78 18.13
N THR A 9 22.17 -56.90 18.13
CA THR A 9 22.88 -58.14 18.45
C THR A 9 23.87 -57.85 19.55
N GLU A 10 23.55 -58.34 20.75
CA GLU A 10 24.53 -58.54 21.81
C GLU A 10 25.56 -59.55 21.33
N THR A 11 26.84 -59.17 21.34
CA THR A 11 27.92 -60.14 21.27
C THR A 11 29.05 -59.64 22.15
N GLN A 12 29.37 -60.48 23.14
CA GLN A 12 30.40 -60.30 24.14
C GLN A 12 31.74 -59.93 23.50
N VAL A 13 32.25 -58.74 23.84
CA VAL A 13 33.63 -58.36 23.50
C VAL A 13 34.50 -58.54 24.74
N LYS A 14 35.38 -59.54 24.65
CA LYS A 14 36.55 -59.74 25.50
C LYS A 14 37.30 -58.42 25.66
N ARG A 15 37.65 -58.07 26.90
CA ARG A 15 38.66 -57.05 27.23
C ARG A 15 39.95 -57.37 26.46
N LEU A 16 40.19 -56.63 25.39
CA LEU A 16 41.52 -56.35 24.89
C LEU A 16 41.81 -54.92 25.32
N GLU A 17 42.77 -54.81 26.25
CA GLU A 17 43.43 -53.57 26.58
C GLU A 17 44.11 -53.04 25.32
N THR A 18 43.51 -52.04 24.69
CA THR A 18 44.22 -51.10 23.86
C THR A 18 43.82 -49.71 24.31
N ASP A 19 44.77 -49.00 24.91
CA ASP A 19 44.76 -47.57 25.14
C ASP A 19 44.38 -46.81 23.85
N GLU A 20 43.10 -46.53 23.63
CA GLU A 20 42.68 -45.39 22.83
C GLU A 20 42.34 -44.25 23.79
N ALA A 21 43.39 -43.56 24.22
CA ALA A 21 43.27 -42.19 24.69
C ALA A 21 42.43 -41.41 23.68
N VAL A 22 41.32 -40.83 24.14
CA VAL A 22 40.53 -39.84 23.39
C VAL A 22 41.48 -38.69 23.05
N ARG A 23 42.15 -38.78 21.89
CA ARG A 23 43.06 -37.74 21.41
C ARG A 23 42.22 -36.51 21.16
N SER A 24 42.35 -35.52 22.03
CA SER A 24 41.89 -34.16 21.77
C SER A 24 42.35 -33.77 20.36
N PRO A 25 41.45 -33.32 19.46
CA PRO A 25 41.82 -33.03 18.09
C PRO A 25 42.99 -32.05 18.08
N SER A 26 44.00 -32.34 17.24
CA SER A 26 45.20 -31.50 17.22
C SER A 26 44.80 -30.03 17.02
N PRO A 27 45.46 -29.07 17.68
CA PRO A 27 45.12 -27.65 17.53
C PRO A 27 45.02 -27.21 16.06
N ALA A 28 45.83 -27.81 15.18
CA ALA A 28 45.79 -27.62 13.74
C ALA A 28 44.51 -28.17 13.07
N LEU A 29 43.99 -29.32 13.50
CA LEU A 29 42.73 -29.88 13.02
C LEU A 29 41.55 -29.01 13.47
N THR A 30 41.55 -28.57 14.73
CA THR A 30 40.53 -27.67 15.31
C THR A 30 40.53 -26.32 14.58
N MET A 31 41.70 -25.74 14.31
CA MET A 31 41.84 -24.50 13.55
C MET A 31 41.33 -24.66 12.10
N LYS A 32 41.67 -25.77 11.42
CA LYS A 32 41.17 -26.06 10.07
C LYS A 32 39.64 -26.21 10.05
N ALA A 33 39.07 -26.92 11.01
CA ALA A 33 37.62 -27.08 11.15
C ALA A 33 36.93 -25.72 11.39
N ALA A 34 37.48 -24.88 12.28
CA ALA A 34 36.97 -23.55 12.55
C ALA A 34 36.97 -22.66 11.30
N VAL A 35 38.05 -22.66 10.52
CA VAL A 35 38.15 -21.90 9.25
C VAL A 35 37.12 -22.40 8.22
N LEU A 36 36.91 -23.71 8.12
CA LEU A 36 35.89 -24.28 7.21
C LEU A 36 34.47 -23.88 7.62
N ILE A 37 34.14 -23.94 8.91
CA ILE A 37 32.86 -23.50 9.46
C ILE A 37 32.66 -22.00 9.20
N GLN A 38 33.67 -21.17 9.48
CA GLN A 38 33.59 -19.72 9.22
C GLN A 38 33.41 -19.42 7.73
N ARG A 39 34.14 -20.12 6.85
CA ARG A 39 34.01 -19.94 5.40
C ARG A 39 32.63 -20.37 4.90
N TRP A 40 32.11 -21.49 5.39
CA TRP A 40 30.77 -21.95 5.09
C TRP A 40 29.72 -20.95 5.58
N TYR A 41 29.84 -20.48 6.82
CA TYR A 41 28.93 -19.51 7.43
C TYR A 41 28.92 -18.19 6.64
N ARG A 42 30.09 -17.62 6.32
CA ARG A 42 30.18 -16.39 5.52
C ARG A 42 29.54 -16.56 4.13
N ARG A 43 29.76 -17.69 3.46
CA ARG A 43 29.13 -17.99 2.16
C ARG A 43 27.62 -18.16 2.28
N TYR A 44 27.17 -18.84 3.33
CA TYR A 44 25.75 -19.04 3.62
C TYR A 44 25.06 -17.70 3.88
N MET A 45 25.65 -16.85 4.74
CA MET A 45 25.17 -15.49 5.02
C MET A 45 25.14 -14.62 3.76
N ALA A 46 26.20 -14.65 2.94
CA ALA A 46 26.21 -13.94 1.66
C ALA A 46 25.12 -14.42 0.70
N ARG A 47 24.85 -15.73 0.65
CA ARG A 47 23.76 -16.30 -0.16
C ARG A 47 22.38 -15.89 0.35
N LEU A 48 22.18 -15.87 1.67
CA LEU A 48 20.94 -15.38 2.27
C LEU A 48 20.72 -13.90 1.97
N GLU A 49 21.76 -13.09 2.09
CA GLU A 49 21.70 -11.66 1.79
C GLU A 49 21.44 -11.39 0.29
N MET A 50 22.11 -12.13 -0.60
CA MET A 50 21.82 -12.08 -2.04
C MET A 50 20.35 -12.43 -2.32
N ARG A 51 19.85 -13.54 -1.77
CA ARG A 51 18.44 -13.93 -1.92
C ARG A 51 17.52 -12.82 -1.41
N ARG A 52 17.79 -12.25 -0.24
CA ARG A 52 17.01 -11.16 0.34
C ARG A 52 16.95 -9.94 -0.59
N ARG A 53 18.08 -9.51 -1.16
CA ARG A 53 18.15 -8.36 -2.09
C ARG A 53 17.46 -8.63 -3.44
N TYR A 54 17.63 -9.81 -4.01
CA TYR A 54 16.94 -10.14 -5.27
C TYR A 54 15.43 -10.30 -5.06
N THR A 55 15.02 -10.99 -3.98
CA THR A 55 13.61 -11.06 -3.55
C THR A 55 13.03 -9.65 -3.48
N TRP A 56 13.71 -8.74 -2.78
CA TRP A 56 13.29 -7.34 -2.66
C TRP A 56 13.04 -6.68 -4.02
N ASN A 57 14.07 -6.63 -4.87
CA ASN A 57 14.00 -5.95 -6.16
C ASN A 57 12.94 -6.57 -7.08
N ILE A 58 12.81 -7.90 -7.08
CA ILE A 58 11.84 -8.61 -7.91
C ILE A 58 10.42 -8.30 -7.45
N PHE A 59 10.12 -8.46 -6.16
CA PHE A 59 8.76 -8.26 -5.67
C PHE A 59 8.33 -6.80 -5.73
N GLN A 60 9.22 -5.85 -5.42
CA GLN A 60 8.94 -4.43 -5.59
C GLN A 60 8.68 -4.08 -7.05
N SER A 61 9.47 -4.61 -7.99
CA SER A 61 9.24 -4.38 -9.44
C SER A 61 7.92 -4.96 -9.90
N ILE A 62 7.55 -6.17 -9.44
CA ILE A 62 6.27 -6.80 -9.78
C ILE A 62 5.10 -5.98 -9.21
N GLU A 63 5.23 -5.50 -7.98
CA GLU A 63 4.23 -4.68 -7.32
C GLU A 63 3.99 -3.37 -8.07
N TYR A 64 5.05 -2.59 -8.29
CA TYR A 64 4.93 -1.28 -8.92
C TYR A 64 4.47 -1.43 -10.38
N ALA A 65 4.95 -2.46 -11.10
CA ALA A 65 4.44 -2.78 -12.44
C ALA A 65 2.95 -3.14 -12.42
N GLY A 66 2.49 -3.90 -11.42
CA GLY A 66 1.07 -4.21 -11.26
C GLY A 66 0.23 -2.96 -11.01
N GLU A 67 0.72 -2.04 -10.18
CA GLU A 67 0.04 -0.76 -9.88
C GLU A 67 -0.06 0.09 -11.15
N GLN A 68 1.02 0.16 -11.92
CA GLN A 68 1.08 0.86 -13.20
C GLN A 68 0.14 0.25 -14.24
N GLU A 69 0.14 -1.07 -14.40
CA GLU A 69 -0.77 -1.78 -15.31
C GLU A 69 -2.23 -1.46 -14.96
N GLN A 70 -2.57 -1.42 -13.67
CA GLN A 70 -3.93 -1.11 -13.22
C GLN A 70 -4.32 0.33 -13.54
N LEU A 71 -3.40 1.28 -13.36
CA LEU A 71 -3.58 2.69 -13.73
C LEU A 71 -3.73 2.87 -15.24
N GLN A 72 -2.90 2.21 -16.04
CA GLN A 72 -2.98 2.22 -17.50
C GLN A 72 -4.30 1.62 -17.99
N LEU A 73 -4.72 0.50 -17.40
CA LEU A 73 -5.98 -0.15 -17.73
C LEU A 73 -7.17 0.76 -17.41
N SER A 74 -7.17 1.39 -16.23
CA SER A 74 -8.17 2.38 -15.84
C SER A 74 -8.21 3.55 -16.83
N SER A 75 -7.04 4.08 -17.21
CA SER A 75 -6.91 5.18 -18.18
C SER A 75 -7.44 4.79 -19.56
N PHE A 76 -7.12 3.58 -20.04
CA PHE A 76 -7.60 3.05 -21.30
C PHE A 76 -9.13 2.90 -21.31
N PHE A 77 -9.72 2.33 -20.26
CA PHE A 77 -11.18 2.20 -20.18
C PHE A 77 -11.87 3.55 -20.03
N THR A 78 -11.27 4.49 -19.30
CA THR A 78 -11.78 5.87 -19.20
C THR A 78 -11.77 6.53 -20.58
N TYR A 79 -10.65 6.48 -21.30
CA TYR A 79 -10.55 6.97 -22.67
C TYR A 79 -11.57 6.30 -23.60
N MET A 80 -11.74 4.97 -23.52
CA MET A 80 -12.77 4.31 -24.31
C MET A 80 -14.16 4.85 -23.96
N LEU A 81 -14.53 4.93 -22.68
CA LEU A 81 -15.84 5.45 -22.27
C LEU A 81 -16.06 6.89 -22.75
N ASP A 82 -15.06 7.77 -22.65
CA ASP A 82 -15.18 9.18 -23.05
C ASP A 82 -15.30 9.35 -24.57
N ASN A 83 -14.70 8.45 -25.36
CA ASN A 83 -14.76 8.50 -26.83
C ASN A 83 -15.94 7.70 -27.42
N PHE A 84 -16.36 6.60 -26.78
CA PHE A 84 -17.51 5.81 -27.24
C PHE A 84 -18.86 6.44 -26.86
N THR A 85 -18.95 7.11 -25.71
CA THR A 85 -20.18 7.85 -25.32
C THR A 85 -20.49 9.04 -26.23
N GLN A 86 -19.49 9.60 -26.92
CA GLN A 86 -19.70 10.63 -27.94
C GLN A 86 -20.28 10.08 -29.26
N LEU A 87 -20.20 8.77 -29.51
CA LEU A 87 -20.66 8.15 -30.76
C LEU A 87 -22.08 7.59 -30.68
N ASN A 88 -22.56 7.20 -29.50
CA ASN A 88 -23.90 6.62 -29.33
C ASN A 88 -24.68 7.34 -28.22
N GLY A 89 -25.61 8.21 -28.62
CA GLY A 89 -26.52 8.92 -27.71
C GLY A 89 -27.59 8.05 -27.03
N ASN A 90 -27.39 6.74 -26.87
CA ASN A 90 -28.38 5.83 -26.28
C ASN A 90 -27.77 4.85 -25.25
N GLY A 91 -27.98 5.13 -23.96
CA GLY A 91 -28.02 4.13 -22.87
C GLY A 91 -26.69 3.76 -22.19
N PRO A 92 -26.72 3.25 -20.94
CA PRO A 92 -25.52 2.93 -20.17
C PRO A 92 -24.87 1.64 -20.68
N ASP A 93 -23.62 1.73 -21.12
CA ASP A 93 -22.84 0.62 -21.69
C ASP A 93 -22.56 -0.49 -20.66
N LEU A 94 -22.58 -1.73 -21.14
CA LEU A 94 -22.19 -2.97 -20.44
C LEU A 94 -20.84 -2.86 -19.70
N ILE A 95 -19.93 -2.01 -20.20
CA ILE A 95 -18.61 -1.73 -19.62
C ILE A 95 -18.72 -0.79 -18.40
N SER A 96 -19.64 0.17 -18.43
CA SER A 96 -19.94 0.99 -17.25
C SER A 96 -20.46 0.13 -16.10
N GLN A 97 -21.22 -0.96 -16.38
CA GLN A 97 -21.70 -1.90 -15.36
C GLN A 97 -20.62 -2.82 -14.77
N LEU A 98 -19.52 -3.03 -15.50
CA LEU A 98 -18.37 -3.83 -15.08
C LEU A 98 -17.36 -3.02 -14.24
N LEU A 99 -17.28 -1.70 -14.46
CA LEU A 99 -16.32 -0.80 -13.83
C LEU A 99 -16.93 0.10 -12.75
N ASP A 100 -18.18 0.53 -12.93
CA ASP A 100 -19.04 0.97 -11.84
C ASP A 100 -19.93 -0.23 -11.50
N PRO A 101 -19.78 -0.88 -10.33
CA PRO A 101 -20.83 -1.78 -9.88
C PRO A 101 -22.11 -0.94 -9.88
N VAL A 102 -23.06 -1.36 -10.72
CA VAL A 102 -24.34 -0.70 -10.97
C VAL A 102 -24.76 0.06 -9.73
N VAL A 103 -24.74 1.40 -9.81
CA VAL A 103 -25.45 2.26 -8.87
C VAL A 103 -26.91 1.92 -9.10
N ASP A 104 -27.36 0.87 -8.44
CA ASP A 104 -28.77 0.57 -8.37
C ASP A 104 -29.37 1.79 -7.66
N PRO A 105 -30.33 2.51 -8.27
CA PRO A 105 -30.96 3.68 -7.67
C PRO A 105 -31.88 3.26 -6.51
N TRP A 106 -31.33 2.63 -5.49
CA TRP A 106 -32.02 2.32 -4.24
C TRP A 106 -31.63 3.36 -3.21
N LEU A 107 -32.37 4.47 -3.30
CA LEU A 107 -32.97 5.21 -2.19
C LEU A 107 -32.55 4.72 -0.78
N ASP A 108 -31.73 5.54 -0.10
CA ASP A 108 -31.89 5.86 1.31
C ASP A 108 -32.01 4.71 2.34
N ARG A 109 -31.16 3.68 2.27
CA ARG A 109 -31.05 2.67 3.34
C ARG A 109 -29.96 2.98 4.36
N GLU A 110 -30.12 4.05 5.14
CA GLU A 110 -29.28 4.28 6.33
C GLU A 110 -29.42 3.16 7.42
N THR A 111 -30.27 2.15 7.19
CA THR A 111 -30.60 1.11 8.18
C THR A 111 -30.92 -0.28 7.60
N CYS A 112 -30.44 -0.64 6.39
CA CYS A 112 -30.69 -1.97 5.78
C CYS A 112 -30.33 -3.15 6.70
N TYR A 113 -29.26 -2.98 7.48
CA TYR A 113 -28.75 -3.98 8.40
C TYR A 113 -29.73 -4.35 9.53
N ASN A 114 -30.74 -3.52 9.82
CA ASN A 114 -31.75 -3.82 10.84
C ASN A 114 -32.61 -5.04 10.46
N LEU A 115 -32.79 -5.28 9.16
CA LEU A 115 -33.55 -6.40 8.62
C LEU A 115 -32.75 -7.71 8.61
N ILE A 116 -31.43 -7.65 8.84
CA ILE A 116 -30.57 -8.82 8.85
C ILE A 116 -30.74 -9.53 10.20
N SER A 117 -31.28 -10.75 10.17
CA SER A 117 -31.33 -11.62 11.33
C SER A 117 -29.95 -12.22 11.62
N VAL A 118 -29.60 -12.31 12.91
CA VAL A 118 -28.38 -12.98 13.36
C VAL A 118 -28.78 -14.35 13.89
N PRO A 119 -28.32 -15.46 13.30
CA PRO A 119 -28.66 -16.80 13.78
C PRO A 119 -28.29 -16.98 15.26
N GLU A 120 -29.08 -17.79 15.98
CA GLU A 120 -28.76 -18.16 17.37
C GLU A 120 -27.46 -18.96 17.48
N SER A 121 -27.11 -19.69 16.41
CA SER A 121 -25.84 -20.42 16.30
C SER A 121 -24.60 -19.51 16.17
N TYR A 122 -24.78 -18.20 15.97
CA TYR A 122 -23.67 -17.26 15.90
C TYR A 122 -23.09 -16.98 17.30
N THR A 123 -21.87 -17.47 17.53
CA THR A 123 -21.11 -17.35 18.78
C THR A 123 -20.10 -16.20 18.81
N GLY A 124 -19.98 -15.45 17.71
CA GLY A 124 -19.05 -14.34 17.62
C GLY A 124 -19.56 -13.07 18.34
N PRO A 125 -18.74 -12.00 18.33
CA PRO A 125 -19.06 -10.76 19.04
C PRO A 125 -20.33 -10.10 18.49
N ARG A 126 -21.16 -9.62 19.41
CA ARG A 126 -22.39 -8.87 19.12
C ARG A 126 -22.18 -7.46 19.65
N ILE A 127 -22.04 -6.50 18.74
CA ILE A 127 -21.73 -5.10 19.10
C ILE A 127 -22.98 -4.23 18.98
N SER A 128 -23.02 -3.17 19.79
CA SER A 128 -24.03 -2.12 19.75
C SER A 128 -23.35 -0.75 19.77
N PHE A 129 -24.07 0.29 19.31
CA PHE A 129 -23.55 1.66 19.26
C PHE A 129 -24.30 2.54 20.27
N PRO A 130 -23.61 3.43 21.01
CA PRO A 130 -22.17 3.71 20.95
C PRO A 130 -21.32 2.53 21.43
N LEU A 131 -20.14 2.35 20.81
CA LEU A 131 -19.24 1.24 21.15
C LEU A 131 -18.67 1.42 22.56
N THR A 132 -18.42 0.29 23.22
CA THR A 132 -17.74 0.23 24.52
C THR A 132 -16.37 -0.42 24.42
N VAL A 133 -15.56 -0.28 25.48
CA VAL A 133 -14.27 -0.99 25.60
C VAL A 133 -14.47 -2.52 25.60
N SER A 134 -15.60 -3.00 26.13
CA SER A 134 -15.93 -4.43 26.10
C SER A 134 -16.17 -4.94 24.68
N ASP A 135 -16.81 -4.13 23.83
CA ASP A 135 -17.06 -4.48 22.43
C ASP A 135 -15.75 -4.62 21.64
N THR A 136 -14.84 -3.66 21.80
CA THR A 136 -13.53 -3.71 21.12
C THR A 136 -12.64 -4.83 21.67
N ALA A 137 -12.72 -5.14 22.97
CA ALA A 137 -12.06 -6.31 23.55
C ALA A 137 -12.60 -7.62 22.98
N ALA A 138 -13.93 -7.74 22.83
CA ALA A 138 -14.57 -8.91 22.23
C ALA A 138 -14.17 -9.09 20.75
N LEU A 139 -14.16 -8.01 19.97
CA LEU A 139 -13.66 -8.02 18.58
C LEU A 139 -12.20 -8.47 18.51
N LEU A 140 -11.35 -7.92 19.38
CA LEU A 140 -9.93 -8.26 19.43
C LEU A 140 -9.72 -9.76 19.75
N SER A 141 -10.49 -10.30 20.70
CA SER A 141 -10.42 -11.73 21.06
C SER A 141 -10.91 -12.61 19.91
N ALA A 142 -12.06 -12.28 19.32
CA ALA A 142 -12.64 -13.02 18.21
C ALA A 142 -11.68 -13.10 17.01
N PHE A 143 -11.04 -11.99 16.63
CA PHE A 143 -10.12 -11.96 15.50
C PHE A 143 -8.78 -12.66 15.77
N LYS A 144 -8.32 -12.70 17.03
CA LYS A 144 -7.18 -13.56 17.43
C LYS A 144 -7.51 -15.04 17.22
N GLU A 145 -8.75 -15.43 17.49
CA GLU A 145 -9.27 -16.78 17.28
C GLU A 145 -9.74 -17.06 15.85
N GLN A 146 -9.55 -16.11 14.92
CA GLN A 146 -9.95 -16.22 13.51
C GLN A 146 -11.47 -16.38 13.32
N GLN A 147 -12.27 -15.88 14.27
CA GLN A 147 -13.71 -15.77 14.11
C GLN A 147 -14.07 -14.62 13.17
N ILE A 148 -15.16 -14.80 12.41
CA ILE A 148 -15.66 -13.79 11.47
C ILE A 148 -16.77 -12.98 12.16
N LEU A 149 -16.69 -11.65 12.10
CA LEU A 149 -17.74 -10.77 12.59
C LEU A 149 -18.98 -10.91 11.70
N HIS A 150 -20.19 -11.02 12.25
CA HIS A 150 -21.40 -11.17 11.43
C HIS A 150 -21.62 -9.94 10.51
N ALA A 151 -22.09 -10.16 9.28
CA ALA A 151 -22.29 -9.11 8.27
C ALA A 151 -23.14 -7.92 8.77
N LYS A 152 -24.17 -8.21 9.58
CA LYS A 152 -24.98 -7.18 10.27
C LYS A 152 -24.13 -6.16 11.01
N TYR A 153 -23.19 -6.64 11.82
CA TYR A 153 -22.35 -5.80 12.66
C TYR A 153 -21.28 -5.05 11.84
N VAL A 154 -20.77 -5.65 10.76
CA VAL A 154 -19.89 -4.97 9.81
C VAL A 154 -20.62 -3.77 9.17
N LEU A 155 -21.82 -4.01 8.64
CA LEU A 155 -22.64 -2.95 8.03
C LEU A 155 -23.01 -1.86 9.03
N GLN A 156 -23.33 -2.21 10.28
CA GLN A 156 -23.56 -1.24 11.35
C GLN A 156 -22.33 -0.38 11.62
N LEU A 157 -21.17 -1.01 11.83
CA LEU A 157 -19.90 -0.33 12.07
C LEU A 157 -19.55 0.65 10.94
N LEU A 158 -19.69 0.22 9.70
CA LEU A 158 -19.38 1.06 8.55
C LEU A 158 -20.34 2.24 8.41
N ASN A 159 -21.62 2.08 8.74
CA ASN A 159 -22.57 3.19 8.72
C ASN A 159 -22.25 4.24 9.80
N GLU A 160 -21.93 3.82 11.02
CA GLU A 160 -21.51 4.74 12.08
C GLU A 160 -20.18 5.42 11.75
N THR A 161 -19.24 4.68 11.16
CA THR A 161 -17.97 5.23 10.65
C THR A 161 -18.22 6.29 9.57
N LYS A 162 -19.12 6.01 8.61
CA LYS A 162 -19.52 6.94 7.56
C LYS A 162 -20.08 8.24 8.13
N LYS A 163 -20.92 8.16 9.17
CA LYS A 163 -21.49 9.35 9.85
C LYS A 163 -20.39 10.21 10.48
N LEU A 164 -19.44 9.59 11.19
CA LEU A 164 -18.32 10.29 11.81
C LEU A 164 -17.41 10.95 10.75
N LEU A 165 -16.97 10.18 9.74
CA LEU A 165 -16.03 10.68 8.72
C LEU A 165 -16.61 11.81 7.86
N LYS A 166 -17.93 11.85 7.63
CA LYS A 166 -18.61 12.97 6.96
C LYS A 166 -18.41 14.31 7.66
N GLN A 167 -18.22 14.31 8.97
CA GLN A 167 -18.03 15.51 9.78
C GLN A 167 -16.55 15.93 9.87
N MET A 168 -15.62 15.06 9.45
CA MET A 168 -14.18 15.32 9.55
C MET A 168 -13.67 16.19 8.39
N PRO A 169 -12.67 17.05 8.64
CA PRO A 169 -11.99 17.83 7.61
C PRO A 169 -11.12 16.94 6.71
N ASN A 170 -10.67 17.48 5.57
CA ASN A 170 -9.68 16.80 4.71
C ASN A 170 -8.31 16.69 5.39
N ILE A 171 -7.92 17.75 6.10
CA ILE A 171 -6.66 17.83 6.85
C ILE A 171 -7.01 17.89 8.34
N VAL A 172 -6.60 16.87 9.09
CA VAL A 172 -6.81 16.81 10.55
C VAL A 172 -5.67 17.54 11.25
N HIS A 173 -5.98 18.45 12.16
CA HIS A 173 -4.98 19.15 12.96
C HIS A 173 -4.96 18.56 14.37
N LEU A 174 -3.79 18.07 14.80
CA LEU A 174 -3.58 17.49 16.11
C LEU A 174 -2.57 18.31 16.91
N SER A 175 -2.68 18.26 18.24
CA SER A 175 -1.67 18.85 19.12
C SER A 175 -1.15 17.85 20.14
N THR A 176 0.17 17.77 20.28
CA THR A 176 0.83 16.99 21.32
C THR A 176 0.93 17.73 22.66
N SER A 177 0.35 18.93 22.77
CA SER A 177 0.36 19.69 24.03
C SER A 177 -0.40 18.97 25.15
N TYR A 178 -1.53 18.34 24.81
CA TYR A 178 -2.41 17.69 25.78
C TYR A 178 -2.12 16.19 25.96
N THR A 179 -1.58 15.55 24.93
CA THR A 179 -1.17 14.15 24.96
C THR A 179 0.31 14.05 25.34
N LYS A 180 0.74 12.96 25.97
CA LYS A 180 2.19 12.79 26.28
C LYS A 180 2.98 12.50 25.01
N GLU A 181 2.43 11.62 24.18
CA GLU A 181 3.00 11.19 22.92
C GLU A 181 1.89 10.66 22.00
N ILE A 182 2.10 10.71 20.69
CA ILE A 182 1.25 10.10 19.66
C ILE A 182 2.05 9.10 18.84
N THR A 183 1.42 7.95 18.55
CA THR A 183 2.01 6.88 17.75
C THR A 183 1.54 6.98 16.30
N ILE A 184 2.48 7.00 15.36
CA ILE A 184 2.22 7.01 13.92
C ILE A 184 2.61 5.67 13.31
N CYS A 185 1.66 5.01 12.69
CA CYS A 185 1.82 3.77 11.94
C CYS A 185 1.66 4.04 10.44
N GLY A 186 2.45 3.34 9.62
CA GLY A 186 2.26 3.31 8.16
C GLY A 186 1.42 2.12 7.74
N ASP A 187 1.69 1.64 6.53
CA ASP A 187 0.90 0.61 5.85
C ASP A 187 0.83 -0.69 6.66
N LEU A 188 -0.34 -1.33 6.64
CA LEU A 188 -0.59 -2.61 7.28
C LEU A 188 -0.96 -3.71 6.29
N HIS A 189 -1.60 -3.40 5.17
CA HIS A 189 -1.96 -4.35 4.11
C HIS A 189 -2.55 -5.67 4.63
N GLY A 190 -3.59 -5.58 5.45
CA GLY A 190 -4.28 -6.74 6.01
C GLY A 190 -3.40 -7.66 6.87
N ARG A 191 -2.32 -7.14 7.45
CA ARG A 191 -1.44 -7.86 8.39
C ARG A 191 -1.92 -7.71 9.83
N LEU A 192 -2.99 -8.42 10.18
CA LEU A 192 -3.54 -8.40 11.54
C LEU A 192 -2.49 -8.74 12.63
N ASP A 193 -1.59 -9.68 12.38
CA ASP A 193 -0.59 -10.08 13.38
C ASP A 193 0.37 -8.92 13.72
N ASP A 194 0.69 -8.06 12.75
CA ASP A 194 1.52 -6.87 12.94
C ASP A 194 0.75 -5.81 13.75
N LEU A 195 -0.52 -5.55 13.40
CA LEU A 195 -1.40 -4.66 14.17
C LEU A 195 -1.52 -5.10 15.65
N LEU A 196 -1.77 -6.39 15.88
CA LEU A 196 -1.86 -6.95 17.22
C LEU A 196 -0.53 -6.84 17.98
N LEU A 197 0.61 -6.94 17.29
CA LEU A 197 1.92 -6.77 17.89
C LEU A 197 2.21 -5.31 18.26
N ILE A 198 1.77 -4.36 17.42
CA ILE A 198 1.83 -2.92 17.72
C ILE A 198 1.05 -2.64 19.00
N PHE A 199 -0.24 -3.01 19.04
CA PHE A 199 -1.09 -2.81 20.22
C PHE A 199 -0.55 -3.51 21.46
N TYR A 200 0.07 -4.67 21.30
CA TYR A 200 0.70 -5.36 22.41
C TYR A 200 1.93 -4.61 22.96
N LYS A 201 2.80 -4.09 22.07
CA LYS A 201 4.03 -3.41 22.49
C LYS A 201 3.79 -1.98 22.97
N ASN A 202 2.84 -1.28 22.34
CA ASN A 202 2.61 0.14 22.54
C ASN A 202 1.37 0.45 23.39
N GLY A 203 0.54 -0.54 23.68
CA GLY A 203 -0.75 -0.36 24.34
C GLY A 203 -1.89 -0.25 23.33
N LEU A 204 -3.09 -0.64 23.74
CA LEU A 204 -4.31 -0.46 22.92
C LEU A 204 -4.61 1.04 22.76
N PRO A 205 -5.32 1.47 21.71
CA PRO A 205 -5.76 2.85 21.58
C PRO A 205 -6.58 3.30 22.80
N SER A 206 -6.29 4.49 23.31
CA SER A 206 -6.97 5.14 24.43
C SER A 206 -6.62 6.63 24.46
N ALA A 207 -7.13 7.39 25.44
CA ALA A 207 -6.75 8.79 25.61
C ALA A 207 -5.24 8.96 25.91
N GLU A 208 -4.65 7.99 26.63
CA GLU A 208 -3.24 7.99 27.01
C GLU A 208 -2.31 7.50 25.88
N THR A 209 -2.88 6.78 24.91
CA THR A 209 -2.15 6.12 23.81
C THR A 209 -2.82 6.43 22.47
N PRO A 210 -2.74 7.69 21.99
CA PRO A 210 -3.32 8.07 20.72
C PRO A 210 -2.52 7.50 19.53
N TYR A 211 -3.23 7.22 18.44
CA TYR A 211 -2.68 6.64 17.22
C TYR A 211 -3.11 7.42 15.98
N LEU A 212 -2.20 7.46 15.00
CA LEU A 212 -2.49 7.80 13.61
C LEU A 212 -2.03 6.64 12.72
N PHE A 213 -2.95 6.05 11.93
CA PHE A 213 -2.59 5.09 10.88
C PHE A 213 -2.68 5.75 9.52
N ASN A 214 -1.58 5.74 8.77
CA ASN A 214 -1.38 6.57 7.59
C ASN A 214 -1.65 5.82 6.28
N GLY A 215 -2.89 5.35 6.12
CA GLY A 215 -3.35 4.67 4.90
C GLY A 215 -2.92 3.21 4.76
N ASP A 216 -3.43 2.56 3.70
CA ASP A 216 -3.09 1.21 3.26
C ASP A 216 -3.32 0.14 4.34
N PHE A 217 -4.56 0.13 4.84
CA PHE A 217 -5.03 -0.81 5.84
C PHE A 217 -5.33 -2.17 5.23
N VAL A 218 -5.81 -2.18 3.99
CA VAL A 218 -6.36 -3.33 3.27
C VAL A 218 -5.47 -3.78 2.10
N ASP A 219 -5.93 -4.80 1.38
CA ASP A 219 -5.26 -5.45 0.26
C ASP A 219 -3.96 -6.20 0.61
N ARG A 220 -3.52 -7.06 -0.31
CA ARG A 220 -2.31 -7.92 -0.26
C ARG A 220 -2.34 -8.99 0.83
N GLY A 221 -2.60 -8.61 2.07
CA GLY A 221 -2.83 -9.51 3.20
C GLY A 221 -4.17 -10.23 3.11
N LYS A 222 -4.35 -11.21 4.00
CA LYS A 222 -5.54 -12.08 4.04
C LYS A 222 -6.55 -11.72 5.14
N LYS A 223 -6.20 -10.72 5.96
CA LYS A 223 -6.95 -10.33 7.16
C LYS A 223 -7.27 -8.83 7.13
N SER A 224 -7.58 -8.31 5.94
CA SER A 224 -7.87 -6.90 5.70
C SER A 224 -9.16 -6.49 6.39
N VAL A 225 -10.20 -7.33 6.34
CA VAL A 225 -11.48 -7.09 7.01
C VAL A 225 -11.28 -6.93 8.51
N GLU A 226 -10.51 -7.80 9.16
CA GLU A 226 -10.24 -7.72 10.60
C GLU A 226 -9.44 -6.47 10.98
N VAL A 227 -8.42 -6.12 10.19
CA VAL A 227 -7.62 -4.91 10.39
C VAL A 227 -8.51 -3.68 10.33
N VAL A 228 -9.20 -3.46 9.22
CA VAL A 228 -10.01 -2.25 9.02
C VAL A 228 -11.19 -2.17 10.01
N THR A 229 -11.77 -3.32 10.37
CA THR A 229 -12.84 -3.38 11.39
C THR A 229 -12.31 -2.93 12.77
N LEU A 230 -11.11 -3.37 13.18
CA LEU A 230 -10.52 -2.91 14.45
C LEU A 230 -10.18 -1.42 14.40
N LEU A 231 -9.60 -0.93 13.31
CA LEU A 231 -9.25 0.48 13.16
C LEU A 231 -10.49 1.38 13.25
N PHE A 232 -11.57 1.03 12.56
CA PHE A 232 -12.85 1.76 12.63
C PHE A 232 -13.53 1.64 13.99
N ALA A 233 -13.48 0.47 14.64
CA ALA A 233 -14.02 0.32 15.98
C ALA A 233 -13.30 1.21 17.01
N TYR A 234 -11.97 1.31 16.94
CA TYR A 234 -11.21 2.23 17.79
C TYR A 234 -11.40 3.70 17.42
N LEU A 235 -11.57 4.02 16.13
CA LEU A 235 -11.91 5.37 15.68
C LEU A 235 -13.25 5.82 16.28
N LEU A 236 -14.26 4.96 16.27
CA LEU A 236 -15.58 5.27 16.85
C LEU A 236 -15.57 5.29 18.39
N LEU A 237 -14.71 4.49 19.03
CA LEU A 237 -14.58 4.46 20.49
C LEU A 237 -13.78 5.68 21.01
N TYR A 238 -12.75 6.12 20.28
CA TYR A 238 -11.85 7.21 20.66
C TYR A 238 -11.64 8.21 19.50
N PRO A 239 -12.67 8.95 19.07
CA PRO A 239 -12.59 9.82 17.89
C PRO A 239 -11.53 10.92 17.99
N ASP A 240 -11.22 11.40 19.20
CA ASP A 240 -10.21 12.43 19.43
C ASP A 240 -8.78 11.89 19.55
N HIS A 241 -8.60 10.56 19.61
CA HIS A 241 -7.29 9.93 19.89
C HIS A 241 -6.91 8.82 18.90
N MET A 242 -7.82 8.41 18.01
CA MET A 242 -7.57 7.42 16.97
C MET A 242 -7.86 8.06 15.62
N HIS A 243 -6.83 8.23 14.80
CA HIS A 243 -6.89 8.95 13.53
C HIS A 243 -6.46 8.06 12.38
N LEU A 244 -7.11 8.22 11.23
CA LEU A 244 -6.87 7.42 10.03
C LEU A 244 -6.75 8.37 8.83
N ASN A 245 -5.64 8.31 8.11
CA ASN A 245 -5.53 8.93 6.79
C ASN A 245 -5.86 7.91 5.70
N ARG A 246 -6.34 8.39 4.56
CA ARG A 246 -6.57 7.59 3.35
C ARG A 246 -5.24 7.21 2.70
N GLY A 247 -5.09 5.94 2.33
CA GLY A 247 -4.04 5.47 1.42
C GLY A 247 -4.56 5.22 0.01
N ASN A 248 -3.66 4.84 -0.91
CA ASN A 248 -4.06 4.54 -2.28
C ASN A 248 -4.82 3.21 -2.40
N HIS A 249 -4.66 2.30 -1.43
CA HIS A 249 -5.41 1.04 -1.36
C HIS A 249 -6.80 1.19 -0.74
N GLU A 250 -7.15 2.34 -0.17
CA GLU A 250 -8.54 2.69 0.17
C GLU A 250 -9.29 3.20 -1.09
N ASP A 251 -9.28 2.35 -2.12
CA ASP A 251 -9.84 2.57 -3.46
C ASP A 251 -10.40 1.25 -4.03
N HIS A 252 -11.67 1.27 -4.45
CA HIS A 252 -12.35 0.09 -4.97
C HIS A 252 -11.68 -0.56 -6.21
N ILE A 253 -10.98 0.22 -7.05
CA ILE A 253 -10.28 -0.31 -8.23
C ILE A 253 -9.01 -1.05 -7.80
N MET A 254 -8.30 -0.54 -6.80
CA MET A 254 -7.18 -1.26 -6.18
C MET A 254 -7.68 -2.55 -5.51
N ASN A 255 -8.77 -2.46 -4.74
CA ASN A 255 -9.33 -3.59 -4.01
C ASN A 255 -9.75 -4.77 -4.90
N LEU A 256 -10.22 -4.48 -6.11
CA LEU A 256 -10.59 -5.49 -7.10
C LEU A 256 -9.39 -6.34 -7.53
N ARG A 257 -8.22 -5.72 -7.70
CA ARG A 257 -7.00 -6.37 -8.16
C ARG A 257 -6.22 -7.03 -7.02
N TYR A 258 -6.15 -6.36 -5.87
CA TYR A 258 -5.17 -6.67 -4.82
C TYR A 258 -5.71 -7.47 -3.64
N GLY A 259 -6.99 -7.85 -3.70
CA GLY A 259 -7.52 -8.99 -2.95
C GLY A 259 -8.58 -8.64 -1.92
N PHE A 260 -8.76 -7.37 -1.52
CA PHE A 260 -9.76 -6.99 -0.54
C PHE A 260 -11.19 -7.32 -1.00
N THR A 261 -11.51 -7.04 -2.27
CA THR A 261 -12.80 -7.43 -2.87
C THR A 261 -13.04 -8.92 -2.77
N LYS A 262 -12.03 -9.73 -3.11
CA LYS A 262 -12.10 -11.19 -3.00
C LYS A 262 -12.26 -11.65 -1.56
N GLU A 263 -11.56 -11.04 -0.61
CA GLU A 263 -11.65 -11.35 0.81
C GLU A 263 -13.07 -11.12 1.34
N VAL A 264 -13.67 -9.96 1.05
CA VAL A 264 -15.03 -9.60 1.49
C VAL A 264 -16.05 -10.55 0.88
N MET A 265 -15.99 -10.82 -0.42
CA MET A 265 -16.93 -11.73 -1.11
C MET A 265 -16.85 -13.17 -0.59
N LEU A 266 -15.65 -13.63 -0.20
CA LEU A 266 -15.48 -14.96 0.40
C LEU A 266 -16.03 -15.05 1.82
N LYS A 267 -15.81 -14.01 2.65
CA LYS A 267 -16.27 -13.97 4.04
C LYS A 267 -17.77 -13.71 4.16
N TYR A 268 -18.33 -12.88 3.27
CA TYR A 268 -19.72 -12.40 3.33
C TYR A 268 -20.49 -12.70 2.05
N LYS A 269 -20.68 -13.99 1.73
CA LYS A 269 -21.28 -14.42 0.45
C LYS A 269 -22.62 -13.74 0.12
N THR A 270 -23.47 -13.51 1.13
CA THR A 270 -24.81 -12.95 0.94
C THR A 270 -24.82 -11.43 0.85
N TYR A 271 -23.98 -10.74 1.64
CA TYR A 271 -24.01 -9.29 1.80
C TYR A 271 -22.70 -8.61 1.34
N GLY A 272 -21.89 -9.32 0.56
CA GLY A 272 -20.54 -8.91 0.22
C GLY A 272 -20.52 -7.69 -0.69
N HIS A 273 -21.47 -7.58 -1.62
CA HIS A 273 -21.60 -6.43 -2.50
C HIS A 273 -21.98 -5.17 -1.74
N GLU A 274 -22.94 -5.26 -0.82
CA GLU A 274 -23.38 -4.15 0.02
C GLU A 274 -22.27 -3.69 0.96
N ILE A 275 -21.51 -4.63 1.54
CA ILE A 275 -20.35 -4.32 2.36
C ILE A 275 -19.28 -3.59 1.54
N LEU A 276 -18.97 -4.06 0.32
CA LEU A 276 -17.98 -3.42 -0.56
C LEU A 276 -18.40 -2.01 -0.99
N GLN A 277 -19.66 -1.83 -1.37
CA GLN A 277 -20.19 -0.52 -1.73
C GLN A 277 -20.09 0.46 -0.56
N LEU A 278 -20.39 0.00 0.66
CA LEU A 278 -20.29 0.84 1.85
C LEU A 278 -18.83 1.13 2.23
N PHE A 279 -17.91 0.16 2.06
CA PHE A 279 -16.47 0.41 2.20
C PHE A 279 -15.98 1.48 1.21
N GLN A 280 -16.39 1.41 -0.06
CA GLN A 280 -16.01 2.41 -1.06
C GLN A 280 -16.45 3.82 -0.64
N ASP A 281 -17.68 3.97 -0.15
CA ASP A 281 -18.18 5.25 0.36
C ASP A 281 -17.37 5.71 1.59
N VAL A 282 -17.14 4.82 2.57
CA VAL A 282 -16.38 5.13 3.79
C VAL A 282 -14.94 5.54 3.46
N PHE A 283 -14.26 4.80 2.58
CA PHE A 283 -12.90 5.09 2.13
C PHE A 283 -12.79 6.45 1.45
N SER A 284 -13.79 6.84 0.66
CA SER A 284 -13.82 8.18 0.03
C SER A 284 -13.93 9.33 1.02
N LEU A 285 -14.36 9.07 2.25
CA LEU A 285 -14.54 10.05 3.32
C LEU A 285 -13.37 10.13 4.29
N LEU A 286 -12.36 9.25 4.19
CA LEU A 286 -11.18 9.32 5.04
C LEU A 286 -10.42 10.65 4.81
N PRO A 287 -9.92 11.31 5.87
CA PRO A 287 -8.99 12.42 5.75
C PRO A 287 -7.78 12.04 4.90
N ILE A 288 -7.20 12.99 4.18
CA ILE A 288 -6.08 12.75 3.25
C ILE A 288 -4.73 13.19 3.82
N ALA A 289 -4.75 14.02 4.85
CA ALA A 289 -3.55 14.48 5.54
C ALA A 289 -3.83 14.75 7.02
N THR A 290 -2.76 14.75 7.81
CA THR A 290 -2.76 15.17 9.20
C THR A 290 -1.60 16.15 9.44
N VAL A 291 -1.83 17.21 10.21
CA VAL A 291 -0.80 18.16 10.64
C VAL A 291 -0.69 18.14 12.16
N ILE A 292 0.49 17.84 12.68
CA ILE A 292 0.77 17.80 14.13
C ILE A 292 1.50 19.09 14.54
N ASP A 293 0.94 19.79 15.52
CA ASP A 293 1.43 21.04 16.13
C ASP A 293 1.82 22.13 15.12
N GLY A 294 1.20 22.12 13.93
CA GLY A 294 1.53 23.04 12.84
C GLY A 294 2.96 22.89 12.31
N LYS A 295 3.65 21.78 12.58
CA LYS A 295 5.07 21.57 12.24
C LYS A 295 5.33 20.30 11.45
N ILE A 296 4.54 19.25 11.64
CA ILE A 296 4.75 17.97 10.97
C ILE A 296 3.55 17.68 10.08
N LEU A 297 3.78 17.56 8.77
CA LEU A 297 2.77 17.11 7.81
C LEU A 297 2.88 15.60 7.63
N ILE A 298 1.73 14.92 7.65
CA ILE A 298 1.63 13.48 7.48
C ILE A 298 0.64 13.19 6.35
N VAL A 299 1.13 12.53 5.30
CA VAL A 299 0.37 12.13 4.10
C VAL A 299 0.72 10.69 3.76
N HIS A 300 -0.15 9.93 3.10
CA HIS A 300 0.18 8.55 2.76
C HIS A 300 1.26 8.47 1.67
N GLY A 301 0.95 9.04 0.51
CA GLY A 301 1.81 9.15 -0.66
C GLY A 301 2.89 10.19 -0.43
N GLY A 302 2.78 11.36 -1.05
CA GLY A 302 3.83 12.37 -0.94
C GLY A 302 3.31 13.73 -1.30
N ILE A 303 4.20 14.55 -1.82
CA ILE A 303 3.88 15.90 -2.30
C ILE A 303 4.31 16.03 -3.76
N SER A 304 3.97 17.16 -4.36
CA SER A 304 4.39 17.61 -5.68
C SER A 304 4.82 19.07 -5.62
N ASP A 305 5.41 19.56 -6.71
CA ASP A 305 5.75 20.97 -6.88
C ASP A 305 4.54 21.91 -6.94
N GLN A 306 3.34 21.36 -7.08
CA GLN A 306 2.07 22.07 -7.13
C GLN A 306 1.21 21.85 -5.88
N THR A 307 1.68 21.07 -4.90
CA THR A 307 0.87 20.76 -3.70
C THR A 307 0.50 22.03 -2.94
N ASP A 308 -0.80 22.16 -2.65
CA ASP A 308 -1.36 23.30 -1.94
C ASP A 308 -2.28 22.81 -0.81
N LEU A 309 -1.85 22.99 0.44
CA LEU A 309 -2.58 22.52 1.62
C LEU A 309 -3.88 23.30 1.87
N GLU A 310 -3.93 24.58 1.47
CA GLU A 310 -5.14 25.40 1.64
C GLU A 310 -6.20 24.96 0.64
N PHE A 311 -5.81 24.78 -0.62
CA PHE A 311 -6.69 24.23 -1.64
C PHE A 311 -7.18 22.83 -1.27
N LEU A 312 -6.27 21.93 -0.86
CA LEU A 312 -6.60 20.58 -0.40
C LEU A 312 -7.61 20.56 0.76
N SER A 313 -7.57 21.54 1.65
CA SER A 313 -8.53 21.66 2.76
C SER A 313 -9.96 21.93 2.29
N SER A 314 -10.13 22.52 1.11
CA SER A 314 -11.44 22.89 0.52
C SER A 314 -12.05 21.82 -0.40
N VAL A 315 -11.28 20.81 -0.81
CA VAL A 315 -11.72 19.81 -1.79
C VAL A 315 -12.89 18.97 -1.26
N GLU A 316 -13.90 18.73 -2.09
CA GLU A 316 -14.99 17.80 -1.76
C GLU A 316 -14.55 16.34 -1.96
N ARG A 317 -13.70 15.82 -1.06
CA ARG A 317 -13.00 14.52 -1.22
C ARG A 317 -13.91 13.32 -1.50
N TYR A 318 -15.16 13.35 -1.02
CA TYR A 318 -16.14 12.29 -1.28
C TYR A 318 -16.55 12.17 -2.76
N LYS A 319 -16.36 13.22 -3.56
CA LYS A 319 -16.55 13.18 -5.02
C LYS A 319 -15.46 12.35 -5.70
N VAL A 320 -14.28 12.26 -5.10
CA VAL A 320 -13.15 11.44 -5.59
C VAL A 320 -13.22 10.06 -4.97
N LYS A 321 -14.19 9.27 -5.43
CA LYS A 321 -14.36 7.86 -5.01
C LYS A 321 -13.15 7.00 -5.37
N SER A 322 -12.49 7.31 -6.49
CA SER A 322 -11.24 6.67 -6.87
C SER A 322 -10.21 7.69 -7.34
N ALA A 323 -8.97 7.48 -6.92
CA ALA A 323 -7.82 8.25 -7.39
C ALA A 323 -7.40 7.84 -8.81
N LEU A 324 -7.82 6.66 -9.29
CA LEU A 324 -7.40 6.13 -10.61
C LEU A 324 -8.36 6.47 -11.74
N ARG A 325 -9.49 7.08 -11.42
CA ARG A 325 -10.51 7.45 -12.40
C ARG A 325 -10.74 8.94 -12.34
N PHE A 326 -10.67 9.54 -13.51
CA PHE A 326 -11.00 10.95 -13.65
C PHE A 326 -12.50 11.14 -13.33
N PRO A 327 -12.85 12.12 -12.47
CA PRO A 327 -14.24 12.44 -12.21
C PRO A 327 -14.93 12.81 -13.53
N ARG A 328 -16.08 12.17 -13.82
CA ARG A 328 -16.87 12.52 -15.01
C ARG A 328 -17.26 13.99 -14.93
N CYS A 329 -16.94 14.77 -15.95
CA CYS A 329 -17.61 16.04 -16.19
C CYS A 329 -19.09 15.72 -16.47
N SER A 330 -19.98 16.04 -15.54
CA SER A 330 -21.41 15.98 -15.81
C SER A 330 -21.71 16.93 -16.95
N LEU A 331 -22.34 16.42 -18.02
CA LEU A 331 -22.81 17.18 -19.18
C LEU A 331 -23.78 18.34 -18.83
N GLU A 332 -24.12 18.52 -17.55
CA GLU A 332 -24.97 19.59 -17.04
C GLU A 332 -24.26 20.94 -16.86
N GLN A 333 -22.91 20.99 -16.85
CA GLN A 333 -22.17 22.25 -16.68
C GLN A 333 -21.69 22.91 -17.97
N LEU A 334 -21.91 22.27 -19.13
CA LEU A 334 -21.70 22.91 -20.42
C LEU A 334 -23.00 23.59 -20.83
N ASP A 335 -23.09 24.90 -20.62
CA ASP A 335 -24.16 25.78 -21.11
C ASP A 335 -24.09 25.91 -22.65
N ILE A 336 -24.20 24.78 -23.36
CA ILE A 336 -24.24 24.64 -24.82
C ILE A 336 -25.57 25.22 -25.38
N GLY A 337 -26.48 25.65 -24.50
CA GLY A 337 -27.72 26.35 -24.87
C GLY A 337 -27.53 27.79 -25.35
N ARG A 338 -26.41 28.46 -25.02
CA ARG A 338 -26.17 29.87 -25.41
C ARG A 338 -25.43 30.02 -26.72
N SER A 339 -24.44 29.16 -27.01
CA SER A 339 -23.65 29.24 -28.25
C SER A 339 -24.44 28.87 -29.51
N TYR A 340 -25.43 27.98 -29.38
CA TYR A 340 -26.28 27.60 -30.52
C TYR A 340 -27.27 28.71 -30.94
N ARG A 341 -27.63 29.63 -30.03
CA ARG A 341 -28.52 30.76 -30.34
C ARG A 341 -27.80 31.95 -30.96
N LEU A 342 -26.51 32.13 -30.68
CA LEU A 342 -25.69 33.17 -31.35
C LEU A 342 -25.30 32.76 -32.77
N ALA A 343 -24.96 31.49 -33.00
CA ALA A 343 -24.55 30.98 -34.32
C ALA A 343 -25.67 30.98 -35.37
N LYS A 344 -26.95 31.08 -34.94
CA LYS A 344 -28.10 31.23 -35.84
C LYS A 344 -28.41 32.70 -36.16
N ARG A 345 -27.89 33.67 -35.39
CA ARG A 345 -28.13 35.10 -35.60
C ARG A 345 -27.09 35.78 -36.51
N MET A 346 -25.96 35.13 -36.79
CA MET A 346 -24.92 35.63 -37.71
C MET A 346 -25.01 35.05 -39.13
N ARG A 347 -26.10 34.33 -39.46
CA ARG A 347 -26.34 33.76 -40.80
C ARG A 347 -27.49 34.43 -41.56
N SER A 348 -27.80 35.69 -41.25
CA SER A 348 -28.74 36.49 -42.05
C SER A 348 -28.27 37.93 -42.20
N THR A 349 -27.31 38.15 -43.10
CA THR A 349 -27.06 39.45 -43.74
C THR A 349 -26.58 39.21 -45.17
N ASP A 350 -27.51 39.43 -46.11
CA ASP A 350 -27.43 39.88 -47.52
C ASP A 350 -26.45 39.21 -48.51
N SER A 351 -26.79 38.91 -49.77
CA SER A 351 -27.30 39.85 -50.81
C SER A 351 -27.84 39.09 -52.08
N PRO A 352 -28.21 39.70 -53.26
CA PRO A 352 -29.58 39.66 -53.78
C PRO A 352 -29.79 39.22 -55.27
N ARG A 353 -31.06 39.21 -55.72
CA ARG A 353 -31.65 39.13 -57.10
C ARG A 353 -31.66 37.74 -57.77
N SER A 354 -32.67 37.29 -58.55
CA SER A 354 -33.77 37.92 -59.31
C SER A 354 -34.85 36.89 -59.71
N GLY A 355 -36.12 37.31 -59.76
CA GLY A 355 -37.07 36.99 -60.85
C GLY A 355 -37.77 35.61 -60.94
N SER A 356 -39.10 35.68 -60.84
CA SER A 356 -40.10 34.96 -61.67
C SER A 356 -40.65 33.57 -61.25
N SER A 357 -41.95 33.62 -60.91
CA SER A 357 -43.07 32.75 -61.36
C SER A 357 -43.27 31.30 -60.87
N HIS A 358 -44.45 31.11 -60.26
CA HIS A 358 -45.43 29.99 -60.37
C HIS A 358 -45.10 28.62 -59.72
N SER A 359 -45.76 28.29 -58.59
CA SER A 359 -46.93 27.38 -58.41
C SER A 359 -46.65 25.91 -58.79
N TYR A 360 -46.78 24.90 -57.93
CA TYR A 360 -48.02 24.35 -57.37
C TYR A 360 -47.77 23.44 -56.13
N ASN A 361 -48.77 23.43 -55.24
CA ASN A 361 -49.31 22.33 -54.41
C ASN A 361 -48.94 20.89 -54.86
N GLU A 362 -48.88 19.82 -54.03
CA GLU A 362 -49.75 19.43 -52.92
C GLU A 362 -49.26 18.11 -52.25
N SER A 363 -49.67 17.90 -51.00
CA SER A 363 -50.27 16.68 -50.44
C SER A 363 -49.58 15.29 -50.38
N GLN A 364 -49.42 14.89 -49.11
CA GLN A 364 -49.90 13.64 -48.48
C GLN A 364 -49.02 12.38 -48.43
N ARG A 365 -48.73 12.02 -47.17
CA ARG A 365 -48.38 10.68 -46.68
C ARG A 365 -49.63 9.94 -46.22
N SER A 366 -49.68 8.63 -46.45
CA SER A 366 -50.23 7.66 -45.48
C SER A 366 -49.61 6.26 -45.67
N PRO A 367 -49.66 5.36 -44.66
CA PRO A 367 -48.64 4.33 -44.41
C PRO A 367 -49.15 2.89 -44.53
N ARG A 368 -48.27 1.90 -44.77
CA ARG A 368 -48.58 0.48 -44.48
C ARG A 368 -47.38 -0.37 -44.02
N GLN A 369 -47.61 -0.97 -42.86
CA GLN A 369 -47.19 -2.27 -42.29
C GLN A 369 -46.36 -3.22 -43.17
N ARG A 370 -45.45 -3.96 -42.52
CA ARG A 370 -45.00 -5.26 -43.05
C ARG A 370 -44.82 -6.34 -41.97
N LYS A 371 -45.45 -7.48 -42.25
CA LYS A 371 -45.53 -8.75 -41.52
C LYS A 371 -44.30 -9.64 -41.75
N ARG A 372 -44.12 -10.54 -40.78
CA ARG A 372 -43.33 -11.79 -40.74
C ARG A 372 -43.33 -12.65 -42.01
N ARG A 373 -42.27 -13.44 -42.21
CA ARG A 373 -42.36 -14.88 -42.54
C ARG A 373 -41.05 -15.65 -42.28
N CYS A 374 -41.20 -16.86 -41.75
CA CYS A 374 -40.18 -17.89 -41.55
C CYS A 374 -40.01 -18.77 -42.81
N GLY A 375 -38.91 -19.53 -42.86
CA GLY A 375 -38.70 -20.69 -43.74
C GLY A 375 -37.58 -21.59 -43.19
N LEU A 376 -37.86 -22.90 -43.09
CA LEU A 376 -37.14 -23.97 -42.41
C LEU A 376 -36.32 -24.85 -43.39
N SER A 377 -35.61 -25.83 -42.78
CA SER A 377 -35.08 -27.11 -43.31
C SER A 377 -33.60 -27.10 -43.76
N SER A 378 -32.75 -28.10 -43.50
CA SER A 378 -32.74 -29.30 -42.64
C SER A 378 -31.42 -30.06 -42.88
N GLN A 379 -30.80 -30.64 -41.82
CA GLN A 379 -30.05 -31.93 -41.70
C GLN A 379 -28.89 -32.24 -42.71
N ASP A 380 -27.73 -32.86 -42.41
CA ASP A 380 -27.33 -34.00 -41.56
C ASP A 380 -25.79 -33.93 -41.30
N SER A 381 -25.25 -34.31 -40.11
CA SER A 381 -24.62 -35.62 -39.74
C SER A 381 -23.45 -36.05 -40.68
N ALA A 382 -22.24 -36.50 -40.29
CA ALA A 382 -21.77 -37.28 -39.15
C ALA A 382 -20.21 -37.27 -39.01
N ALA A 383 -19.74 -37.94 -37.96
CA ALA A 383 -18.37 -38.03 -37.41
C ALA A 383 -17.33 -38.82 -38.23
N SER A 384 -16.04 -38.63 -37.92
CA SER A 384 -15.09 -39.73 -37.69
C SER A 384 -13.74 -39.28 -37.09
N THR A 385 -13.21 -40.22 -36.32
CA THR A 385 -12.00 -40.34 -35.50
C THR A 385 -10.66 -40.30 -36.25
N SER A 386 -9.57 -39.91 -35.58
CA SER A 386 -8.35 -40.72 -35.52
C SER A 386 -7.38 -40.28 -34.41
N SER A 387 -6.81 -41.29 -33.77
CA SER A 387 -5.79 -41.33 -32.74
C SER A 387 -4.39 -41.43 -33.34
N SER A 388 -3.36 -40.91 -32.66
CA SER A 388 -2.09 -41.63 -32.51
C SER A 388 -1.23 -41.08 -31.37
N SER A 389 -0.74 -42.03 -30.60
CA SER A 389 0.21 -41.94 -29.50
C SER A 389 1.62 -42.32 -29.97
N SER A 390 2.67 -41.73 -29.40
CA SER A 390 3.91 -42.47 -29.14
C SER A 390 4.78 -41.79 -28.07
N SER A 391 5.37 -42.65 -27.25
CA SER A 391 6.15 -42.44 -26.04
C SER A 391 7.64 -42.77 -26.28
N LEU A 392 8.45 -42.54 -25.21
CA LEU A 392 9.83 -43.05 -24.95
C LEU A 392 10.97 -42.10 -25.37
N SER A 393 12.11 -41.96 -24.69
CA SER A 393 12.60 -42.22 -23.33
C SER A 393 14.06 -41.74 -23.26
N SER A 394 14.45 -41.16 -22.12
CA SER A 394 15.78 -40.99 -21.51
C SER A 394 17.06 -41.52 -22.20
N SER A 395 18.14 -40.71 -22.19
CA SER A 395 19.47 -41.15 -21.73
C SER A 395 20.41 -39.98 -21.39
N SER A 396 21.28 -40.25 -20.42
CA SER A 396 22.24 -39.39 -19.73
C SER A 396 23.64 -39.47 -20.33
N SER A 397 24.42 -38.38 -20.30
CA SER A 397 25.88 -38.47 -20.15
C SER A 397 26.52 -37.17 -19.66
N LEU A 398 27.42 -37.36 -18.68
CA LEU A 398 28.31 -36.39 -18.06
C LEU A 398 29.49 -36.08 -18.98
N CYS A 399 29.94 -34.83 -19.06
CA CYS A 399 31.32 -34.48 -19.43
C CYS A 399 31.74 -33.13 -18.82
N SER A 400 32.89 -33.14 -18.15
CA SER A 400 33.55 -32.04 -17.42
C SER A 400 34.02 -30.88 -18.32
N PRO A 401 34.27 -29.67 -17.76
CA PRO A 401 34.55 -28.47 -18.53
C PRO A 401 36.04 -28.37 -18.94
N ARG A 402 36.29 -28.04 -20.21
CA ARG A 402 37.57 -27.53 -20.70
C ARG A 402 37.43 -26.04 -21.00
N THR A 403 38.29 -25.22 -20.40
CA THR A 403 38.57 -23.84 -20.80
C THR A 403 39.24 -23.80 -22.17
N PRO A 404 38.95 -22.77 -23.01
CA PRO A 404 40.06 -21.89 -23.42
C PRO A 404 39.70 -20.41 -23.62
N SER A 405 40.67 -19.56 -23.23
CA SER A 405 41.15 -18.29 -23.81
C SER A 405 40.22 -17.28 -24.51
N SER A 406 40.21 -16.08 -23.94
CA SER A 406 40.24 -14.74 -24.55
C SER A 406 39.91 -14.58 -26.04
N LEU A 407 38.74 -13.97 -26.33
CA LEU A 407 38.49 -13.23 -27.57
C LEU A 407 37.66 -11.97 -27.27
N SER A 408 38.20 -10.84 -27.75
CA SER A 408 37.66 -9.48 -27.71
C SER A 408 36.34 -9.32 -28.52
N PRO A 409 35.44 -8.40 -28.14
CA PRO A 409 34.15 -8.22 -28.81
C PRO A 409 34.26 -7.48 -30.15
N ARG A 410 33.63 -8.03 -31.20
CA ARG A 410 33.39 -7.35 -32.48
C ARG A 410 32.09 -6.52 -32.42
N PRO A 411 31.98 -5.38 -33.13
CA PRO A 411 30.80 -4.52 -33.12
C PRO A 411 29.68 -5.02 -34.07
N CYS A 412 28.43 -4.76 -33.69
CA CYS A 412 27.23 -5.00 -34.51
C CYS A 412 27.07 -3.95 -35.64
N PRO A 413 26.47 -4.29 -36.79
CA PRO A 413 26.25 -3.35 -37.90
C PRO A 413 25.02 -2.44 -37.68
N PRO A 414 24.96 -1.26 -38.33
CA PRO A 414 23.92 -0.25 -38.11
C PRO A 414 22.63 -0.50 -38.91
N SER A 415 21.49 -0.07 -38.34
CA SER A 415 20.16 -0.11 -38.94
C SER A 415 19.98 0.96 -40.04
N PRO A 416 19.13 0.74 -41.07
CA PRO A 416 18.97 1.66 -42.19
C PRO A 416 18.06 2.86 -41.88
N ARG A 417 18.46 4.04 -42.35
CA ARG A 417 17.71 5.31 -42.30
C ARG A 417 16.64 5.35 -43.40
N MET A 418 15.46 5.87 -43.08
CA MET A 418 14.42 6.26 -44.06
C MET A 418 14.31 7.79 -44.16
N PRO A 419 13.91 8.34 -45.33
CA PRO A 419 14.10 9.76 -45.67
C PRO A 419 12.91 10.65 -45.30
N HIS A 420 13.22 11.90 -44.97
CA HIS A 420 12.29 13.01 -44.78
C HIS A 420 11.64 13.41 -46.11
N SER A 421 10.30 13.49 -46.15
CA SER A 421 9.59 14.38 -47.06
C SER A 421 8.36 14.95 -46.35
N VAL A 422 8.35 16.28 -46.25
CA VAL A 422 7.42 17.11 -45.50
C VAL A 422 6.30 17.53 -46.45
N LEU A 423 5.06 17.17 -46.16
CA LEU A 423 3.89 17.90 -46.68
C LEU A 423 3.66 19.09 -45.74
N GLN A 424 4.20 20.25 -46.12
CA GLN A 424 4.04 21.49 -45.40
C GLN A 424 2.66 22.06 -45.74
N VAL A 425 1.75 22.12 -44.75
CA VAL A 425 0.44 22.78 -44.89
C VAL A 425 0.56 24.15 -44.23
N PRO A 426 0.69 25.26 -44.99
CA PRO A 426 0.97 26.57 -44.45
C PRO A 426 -0.33 27.25 -43.99
N PHE A 427 -0.93 26.77 -42.90
CA PHE A 427 -2.05 27.45 -42.24
C PHE A 427 -2.10 27.28 -40.72
N LEU A 428 -1.26 26.42 -40.12
CA LEU A 428 -1.31 26.11 -38.68
C LEU A 428 -0.31 26.87 -37.79
N ASP A 429 0.62 27.65 -38.37
CA ASP A 429 1.63 28.37 -37.60
C ASP A 429 1.11 29.65 -36.90
N SER A 430 -0.17 30.00 -37.05
CA SER A 430 -0.77 31.22 -36.48
C SER A 430 -1.68 30.98 -35.26
N LEU A 431 -1.76 29.77 -34.70
CA LEU A 431 -2.52 29.49 -33.46
C LEU A 431 -1.66 29.32 -32.20
N SER A 432 -0.34 29.42 -32.32
CA SER A 432 0.62 29.16 -31.23
C SER A 432 0.76 30.27 -30.19
N SER A 433 -0.17 31.22 -30.12
CA SER A 433 -0.13 32.35 -29.17
C SER A 433 -1.37 32.49 -28.28
N VAL A 434 -2.15 31.41 -28.14
CA VAL A 434 -3.23 31.35 -27.13
C VAL A 434 -2.71 30.59 -25.91
N PRO A 435 -2.67 31.19 -24.71
CA PRO A 435 -2.38 30.45 -23.48
C PRO A 435 -3.36 29.28 -23.36
N LEU A 436 -2.86 28.07 -23.12
CA LEU A 436 -3.72 26.93 -22.83
C LEU A 436 -4.64 27.33 -21.64
N PRO A 437 -5.97 27.12 -21.74
CA PRO A 437 -6.83 27.39 -20.60
C PRO A 437 -6.36 26.55 -19.41
N SER A 438 -6.34 27.17 -18.22
CA SER A 438 -6.08 26.47 -16.97
C SER A 438 -6.98 25.23 -16.88
N PRO A 439 -6.47 24.08 -16.42
CA PRO A 439 -7.29 22.88 -16.30
C PRO A 439 -8.54 23.19 -15.46
N PRO A 440 -9.71 22.62 -15.80
CA PRO A 440 -10.92 22.74 -14.99
C PRO A 440 -10.60 22.43 -13.52
N GLN A 441 -11.23 23.17 -12.59
CA GLN A 441 -10.98 23.03 -11.14
C GLN A 441 -11.03 21.56 -10.66
N HIS A 442 -11.96 20.77 -11.21
CA HIS A 442 -12.13 19.37 -10.87
C HIS A 442 -10.91 18.48 -11.23
N GLU A 443 -10.16 18.84 -12.27
CA GLU A 443 -8.92 18.16 -12.66
C GLU A 443 -7.79 18.45 -11.67
N GLN A 444 -7.72 19.70 -11.19
CA GLN A 444 -6.74 20.14 -10.21
C GLN A 444 -7.02 19.49 -8.84
N GLU A 445 -8.29 19.40 -8.43
CA GLU A 445 -8.72 18.68 -7.22
C GLU A 445 -8.32 17.20 -7.26
N TRP A 446 -8.63 16.53 -8.37
CA TRP A 446 -8.24 15.12 -8.57
C TRP A 446 -6.73 14.96 -8.53
N LYS A 447 -5.99 15.81 -9.25
CA LYS A 447 -4.52 15.75 -9.29
C LYS A 447 -3.89 15.90 -7.91
N GLN A 448 -4.37 16.84 -7.11
CA GLN A 448 -3.87 17.05 -5.74
C GLN A 448 -4.10 15.82 -4.87
N ILE A 449 -5.27 15.19 -4.94
CA ILE A 449 -5.55 13.94 -4.21
C ILE A 449 -4.65 12.81 -4.70
N VAL A 450 -4.45 12.67 -6.02
CA VAL A 450 -3.55 11.66 -6.58
C VAL A 450 -2.12 11.87 -6.08
N ASP A 451 -1.60 13.10 -6.13
CA ASP A 451 -0.24 13.39 -5.68
C ASP A 451 -0.06 13.07 -4.17
N ILE A 452 -1.05 13.39 -3.33
CA ILE A 452 -1.04 13.08 -1.88
C ILE A 452 -1.08 11.57 -1.60
N LEU A 453 -1.71 10.78 -2.47
CA LEU A 453 -1.85 9.33 -2.29
C LEU A 453 -0.76 8.49 -3.00
N TRP A 454 -0.12 9.01 -4.06
CA TRP A 454 0.74 8.19 -4.95
C TRP A 454 2.17 8.71 -5.16
N SER A 455 2.49 9.95 -4.74
CA SER A 455 3.82 10.49 -4.98
C SER A 455 4.90 9.86 -4.11
N ASP A 456 6.12 9.76 -4.65
CA ASP A 456 7.29 9.18 -3.98
C ASP A 456 8.48 10.17 -3.95
N PRO A 457 9.29 10.17 -2.87
CA PRO A 457 10.49 10.99 -2.83
C PRO A 457 11.57 10.44 -3.79
N LYS A 458 12.38 11.33 -4.36
CA LYS A 458 13.58 10.97 -5.15
C LYS A 458 14.80 11.77 -4.69
N THR A 459 15.99 11.21 -4.90
CA THR A 459 17.23 11.86 -4.47
C THR A 459 17.57 13.11 -5.30
N GLN A 460 17.19 13.14 -6.58
CA GLN A 460 17.49 14.27 -7.48
C GLN A 460 16.46 15.38 -7.33
N GLU A 461 16.89 16.62 -7.56
CA GLU A 461 16.01 17.80 -7.54
C GLU A 461 14.90 17.74 -8.62
N GLY A 462 13.90 18.59 -8.42
CA GLY A 462 12.76 18.81 -9.28
C GLY A 462 11.61 17.85 -9.02
N CYS A 463 10.55 18.00 -9.82
CA CYS A 463 9.36 17.18 -9.81
C CYS A 463 9.18 16.53 -11.18
N SER A 464 8.86 15.23 -11.23
CA SER A 464 8.68 14.51 -12.49
C SER A 464 7.58 13.47 -12.34
N PRO A 465 6.75 13.19 -13.36
CA PRO A 465 5.70 12.17 -13.26
C PRO A 465 6.24 10.81 -12.81
N ASN A 466 5.50 10.11 -11.94
CA ASN A 466 5.89 8.78 -11.50
C ASN A 466 5.50 7.75 -12.56
N THR A 467 6.37 7.57 -13.55
CA THR A 467 6.11 6.63 -14.65
C THR A 467 6.14 5.18 -14.21
N PHE A 468 6.80 4.86 -13.09
CA PHE A 468 6.96 3.48 -12.63
C PHE A 468 5.75 2.97 -11.85
N ARG A 469 5.06 3.84 -11.09
CA ARG A 469 3.74 3.53 -10.51
C ARG A 469 2.59 3.89 -11.43
N GLY A 470 2.75 4.87 -12.32
CA GLY A 470 1.71 5.35 -13.22
C GLY A 470 0.78 6.42 -12.63
N GLY A 471 0.99 6.84 -11.37
CA GLY A 471 0.18 7.83 -10.66
C GLY A 471 1.05 8.67 -9.72
N GLY A 472 0.69 9.94 -9.51
CA GLY A 472 1.48 10.90 -8.73
C GLY A 472 2.79 11.31 -9.41
N CYS A 473 3.75 11.76 -8.60
CA CYS A 473 5.05 12.24 -9.07
C CYS A 473 6.21 11.77 -8.19
N TYR A 474 7.41 11.81 -8.76
CA TYR A 474 8.65 11.81 -8.00
C TYR A 474 9.02 13.25 -7.61
N PHE A 475 9.18 13.51 -6.31
CA PHE A 475 9.53 14.84 -5.80
C PHE A 475 10.91 14.86 -5.14
N GLY A 476 11.72 15.86 -5.48
CA GLY A 476 13.07 16.04 -4.96
C GLY A 476 13.17 16.79 -3.63
N PRO A 477 14.40 16.95 -3.10
CA PRO A 477 14.66 17.71 -1.88
C PRO A 477 14.25 19.19 -1.95
N ASP A 478 14.37 19.81 -3.12
CA ASP A 478 13.98 21.20 -3.38
C ASP A 478 12.46 21.42 -3.24
N VAL A 479 11.66 20.46 -3.74
CA VAL A 479 10.19 20.47 -3.62
C VAL A 479 9.79 20.38 -2.15
N THR A 480 10.45 19.49 -1.40
CA THR A 480 10.25 19.34 0.04
C THR A 480 10.58 20.61 0.79
N LYS A 481 11.79 21.17 0.57
CA LYS A 481 12.24 22.40 1.23
C LYS A 481 11.27 23.56 0.96
N ARG A 482 10.82 23.72 -0.28
CA ARG A 482 9.87 24.76 -0.67
C ARG A 482 8.53 24.62 0.06
N LEU A 483 7.93 23.43 0.04
CA LEU A 483 6.64 23.20 0.70
C LEU A 483 6.73 23.38 2.22
N LEU A 484 7.77 22.84 2.85
CA LEU A 484 7.96 22.98 4.29
C LEU A 484 8.14 24.46 4.68
N LEU A 485 8.93 25.22 3.92
CA LEU A 485 9.13 26.64 4.16
C LEU A 485 7.83 27.44 3.97
N GLN A 486 7.09 27.17 2.88
CA GLN A 486 5.85 27.87 2.54
C GLN A 486 4.79 27.75 3.63
N HIS A 487 4.64 26.56 4.23
CA HIS A 487 3.64 26.31 5.27
C HIS A 487 4.19 26.35 6.70
N GLY A 488 5.45 26.78 6.89
CA GLY A 488 6.08 26.87 8.21
C GLY A 488 6.25 25.52 8.93
N LEU A 489 6.31 24.43 8.16
CA LEU A 489 6.51 23.06 8.61
C LEU A 489 8.00 22.73 8.72
N GLN A 490 8.32 21.64 9.40
CA GLN A 490 9.69 21.17 9.65
C GLN A 490 9.95 19.78 9.09
N LEU A 491 8.91 18.95 8.99
CA LEU A 491 9.04 17.53 8.69
C LEU A 491 7.83 17.03 7.89
N LEU A 492 8.10 16.17 6.92
CA LEU A 492 7.10 15.38 6.21
C LEU A 492 7.24 13.91 6.64
N ILE A 493 6.16 13.31 7.13
CA ILE A 493 6.09 11.86 7.38
C ILE A 493 5.15 11.24 6.35
N ARG A 494 5.58 10.15 5.73
CA ARG A 494 4.81 9.44 4.72
C ARG A 494 4.95 7.93 4.81
N SER A 495 4.16 7.17 4.05
CA SER A 495 4.15 5.69 4.12
C SER A 495 4.33 5.04 2.74
N HIS A 496 3.43 4.21 2.20
CA HIS A 496 3.30 3.75 0.79
C HIS A 496 4.48 2.98 0.13
N GLU A 497 5.70 3.15 0.61
CA GLU A 497 6.88 2.42 0.16
C GLU A 497 7.35 1.51 1.28
N CYS A 498 7.44 0.22 0.98
CA CYS A 498 8.08 -0.75 1.86
C CYS A 498 9.56 -0.37 2.02
N LYS A 499 10.02 -0.22 3.27
CA LYS A 499 11.45 0.02 3.59
C LYS A 499 12.00 -1.15 4.40
N GLN A 500 13.25 -1.51 4.13
CA GLN A 500 13.88 -2.71 4.70
C GLN A 500 13.86 -2.72 6.24
N GLU A 501 14.13 -1.57 6.85
CA GLU A 501 14.14 -1.38 8.30
C GLU A 501 12.78 -0.93 8.87
N GLY A 502 11.74 -0.92 8.03
CA GLY A 502 10.41 -0.41 8.37
C GLY A 502 10.32 1.12 8.30
N TYR A 503 11.44 1.81 8.13
CA TYR A 503 11.47 3.25 7.91
C TYR A 503 12.71 3.67 7.09
N GLU A 504 12.67 4.88 6.55
CA GLU A 504 13.80 5.54 5.86
C GLU A 504 13.72 7.05 6.04
N LEU A 505 14.87 7.72 6.11
CA LEU A 505 14.96 9.19 6.10
C LEU A 505 15.62 9.63 4.80
N CYS A 506 15.02 10.60 4.12
CA CYS A 506 15.58 11.22 2.92
C CYS A 506 15.42 12.76 2.96
N HIS A 507 15.93 13.44 1.93
CA HIS A 507 15.93 14.90 1.81
C HIS A 507 16.50 15.59 3.05
N ASP A 508 17.74 15.24 3.41
CA ASP A 508 18.44 15.77 4.58
C ASP A 508 17.70 15.54 5.91
N GLY A 509 16.90 14.47 5.99
CA GLY A 509 16.13 14.11 7.19
C GLY A 509 14.78 14.82 7.30
N GLN A 510 14.39 15.60 6.28
CA GLN A 510 13.10 16.32 6.25
C GLN A 510 11.93 15.45 5.79
N VAL A 511 12.19 14.28 5.19
CA VAL A 511 11.16 13.31 4.81
C VAL A 511 11.43 11.98 5.50
N ILE A 512 10.41 11.44 6.16
CA ILE A 512 10.44 10.12 6.79
C ILE A 512 9.43 9.22 6.09
N THR A 513 9.88 8.10 5.56
CA THR A 513 8.99 7.01 5.15
C THR A 513 8.84 6.03 6.31
N ILE A 514 7.60 5.68 6.70
CA ILE A 514 7.28 4.70 7.75
C ILE A 514 6.36 3.60 7.21
N PHE A 515 6.67 2.35 7.51
CA PHE A 515 5.98 1.16 7.01
C PHE A 515 5.78 0.13 8.12
N SER A 516 4.54 -0.29 8.37
CA SER A 516 4.16 -1.09 9.55
C SER A 516 3.84 -2.57 9.23
N ALA A 517 3.91 -3.00 7.97
CA ALA A 517 3.74 -4.41 7.62
C ALA A 517 5.09 -5.13 7.59
N SER A 518 5.43 -5.93 8.62
CA SER A 518 6.67 -6.72 8.59
C SER A 518 6.55 -7.95 7.68
N ASN A 519 7.68 -8.42 7.15
CA ASN A 519 7.71 -9.58 6.24
C ASN A 519 6.74 -9.46 5.06
N TYR A 520 6.70 -8.26 4.46
CA TYR A 520 5.70 -7.88 3.47
C TYR A 520 5.76 -8.78 2.23
N TYR A 521 6.93 -8.93 1.61
CA TYR A 521 7.12 -9.81 0.46
C TYR A 521 7.36 -11.26 0.86
N GLU A 522 8.30 -11.49 1.77
CA GLU A 522 8.67 -12.81 2.28
C GLU A 522 9.08 -12.70 3.76
N VAL A 523 9.04 -13.81 4.49
CA VAL A 523 9.61 -13.89 5.84
C VAL A 523 11.08 -13.49 5.81
N GLY A 524 11.45 -12.47 6.58
CA GLY A 524 12.80 -11.92 6.61
C GLY A 524 13.07 -10.77 5.64
N SER A 525 12.10 -10.37 4.80
CA SER A 525 12.28 -9.28 3.82
C SER A 525 12.52 -7.92 4.49
N ASN A 526 11.51 -7.39 5.17
CA ASN A 526 11.58 -6.16 5.96
C ASN A 526 11.12 -6.33 7.41
N ARG A 527 11.54 -5.37 8.23
CA ARG A 527 10.93 -5.06 9.52
C ARG A 527 9.71 -4.15 9.32
N GLY A 528 8.79 -4.18 10.27
CA GLY A 528 7.79 -3.13 10.44
C GLY A 528 8.28 -2.13 11.47
N ALA A 529 7.80 -0.88 11.40
CA ALA A 529 8.08 0.12 12.40
C ALA A 529 6.86 1.04 12.63
N TYR A 530 6.87 1.72 13.78
CA TYR A 530 6.02 2.88 14.07
C TYR A 530 6.86 3.99 14.70
N ILE A 531 6.37 5.23 14.62
CA ILE A 531 7.01 6.43 15.19
C ILE A 531 6.25 6.85 16.43
N LYS A 532 6.95 7.33 17.45
CA LYS A 532 6.35 8.12 18.54
C LYS A 532 6.84 9.56 18.46
N LEU A 533 5.90 10.49 18.58
CA LEU A 533 6.16 11.92 18.70
C LEU A 533 5.65 12.43 20.04
N GLY A 534 6.54 13.01 20.85
CA GLY A 534 6.17 13.79 22.03
C GLY A 534 6.10 15.28 21.71
N ARG A 535 6.03 16.09 22.77
CA ARG A 535 6.01 17.57 22.70
C ARG A 535 7.26 18.17 22.06
N GLU A 536 8.38 17.47 22.14
CA GLU A 536 9.64 17.83 21.50
C GLU A 536 9.61 17.69 19.98
N LEU A 537 8.59 17.02 19.43
CA LEU A 537 8.43 16.75 17.99
C LEU A 537 9.61 15.98 17.37
N VAL A 538 10.40 15.29 18.20
CA VAL A 538 11.50 14.43 17.77
C VAL A 538 10.97 13.02 17.50
N PRO A 539 11.03 12.51 16.25
CA PRO A 539 10.53 11.19 15.91
C PRO A 539 11.39 10.09 16.54
N ARG A 540 10.75 9.24 17.36
CA ARG A 540 11.35 8.05 17.96
C ARG A 540 10.85 6.79 17.25
N PHE A 541 11.76 6.03 16.63
CA PHE A 541 11.42 4.84 15.82
C PHE A 541 11.39 3.57 16.66
N TYR A 542 10.34 2.76 16.49
CA TYR A 542 10.18 1.46 17.14
C TYR A 542 10.01 0.37 16.10
N GLN A 543 11.08 -0.40 15.87
CA GLN A 543 11.08 -1.49 14.91
C GLN A 543 10.60 -2.79 15.54
N TYR A 544 9.97 -3.63 14.72
CA TYR A 544 9.55 -4.96 15.08
C TYR A 544 9.50 -5.88 13.86
N GLN A 545 9.37 -7.17 14.12
CA GLN A 545 9.17 -8.17 13.09
C GLN A 545 8.35 -9.31 13.66
N VAL A 546 7.26 -9.67 12.99
CA VAL A 546 6.42 -10.79 13.40
C VAL A 546 7.14 -12.09 13.07
N SER A 547 7.07 -13.05 13.99
CA SER A 547 7.59 -14.41 13.82
C SER A 547 6.58 -15.45 14.31
N ARG A 548 6.76 -16.72 13.91
CA ARG A 548 5.93 -17.84 14.39
C ARG A 548 5.86 -17.94 15.91
N THR A 549 6.93 -17.58 16.62
CA THR A 549 6.99 -17.54 18.09
C THR A 549 6.20 -16.36 18.64
N THR A 550 6.27 -15.19 18.01
CA THR A 550 5.53 -13.99 18.44
C THR A 550 4.01 -14.21 18.42
N ARG A 551 3.52 -15.13 17.58
CA ARG A 551 2.11 -15.56 17.48
C ARG A 551 1.61 -16.43 18.65
N LYS A 552 2.50 -17.10 19.40
CA LYS A 552 2.10 -18.14 20.39
C LYS A 552 2.39 -17.77 21.85
N LEU A 553 3.23 -16.77 22.10
CA LEU A 553 3.76 -16.50 23.43
C LEU A 553 2.85 -15.53 24.22
N THR A 554 2.70 -15.80 25.51
CA THR A 554 1.99 -14.92 26.46
C THR A 554 2.82 -13.67 26.79
N LEU A 555 2.22 -12.69 27.49
CA LEU A 555 2.86 -11.41 27.88
C LEU A 555 4.23 -11.64 28.55
N THR A 556 4.28 -12.49 29.57
CA THR A 556 5.49 -12.76 30.37
C THR A 556 6.60 -13.42 29.53
N GLN A 557 6.23 -14.37 28.67
CA GLN A 557 7.19 -15.09 27.83
C GLN A 557 7.77 -14.20 26.73
N ARG A 558 7.01 -13.18 26.27
CA ARG A 558 7.48 -12.23 25.25
C ARG A 558 8.36 -11.12 25.83
N VAL A 559 8.11 -10.65 27.05
CA VAL A 559 9.00 -9.72 27.76
C VAL A 559 10.37 -10.37 27.94
N GLN A 560 10.42 -11.61 28.46
CA GLN A 560 11.68 -12.36 28.60
C GLN A 560 12.41 -12.59 27.26
N ALA A 561 11.67 -12.88 26.18
CA ALA A 561 12.27 -13.06 24.86
C ALA A 561 12.79 -11.74 24.25
N ALA A 562 12.05 -10.64 24.43
CA ALA A 562 12.44 -9.31 23.97
C ALA A 562 13.63 -8.77 24.77
N GLU A 563 13.62 -8.91 26.10
CA GLU A 563 14.75 -8.62 26.98
C GLU A 563 15.97 -9.47 26.61
N GLY A 564 15.80 -10.78 26.41
CA GLY A 564 16.88 -11.67 25.98
C GLY A 564 17.41 -11.36 24.58
N SER A 565 16.60 -10.76 23.70
CA SER A 565 17.04 -10.27 22.39
C SER A 565 17.75 -8.92 22.49
N ALA A 566 17.23 -8.01 23.32
CA ALA A 566 17.82 -6.70 23.58
C ALA A 566 19.19 -6.84 24.26
N LEU A 567 19.31 -7.75 25.24
CA LEU A 567 20.58 -8.08 25.89
C LEU A 567 21.58 -8.70 24.91
N ARG A 568 21.14 -9.54 23.98
CA ARG A 568 22.02 -10.07 22.91
C ARG A 568 22.50 -8.96 21.97
N ALA A 569 21.60 -8.12 21.49
CA ALA A 569 21.96 -7.00 20.62
C ALA A 569 22.86 -5.96 21.34
N LEU A 570 22.61 -5.70 22.62
CA LEU A 570 23.46 -4.87 23.46
C LEU A 570 24.84 -5.52 23.62
N LYS A 571 24.91 -6.82 23.90
CA LYS A 571 26.17 -7.56 24.01
C LYS A 571 26.96 -7.53 22.69
N GLU A 572 26.28 -7.67 21.56
CA GLU A 572 26.90 -7.55 20.22
C GLU A 572 27.47 -6.15 19.98
N LYS A 573 26.73 -5.09 20.33
CA LYS A 573 27.23 -3.71 20.24
C LYS A 573 28.39 -3.44 21.21
N LEU A 574 28.27 -3.86 22.47
CA LEU A 574 29.36 -3.73 23.46
C LEU A 574 30.61 -4.47 23.00
N PHE A 575 30.45 -5.63 22.35
CA PHE A 575 31.58 -6.38 21.81
C PHE A 575 32.19 -5.69 20.58
N ALA A 576 31.37 -5.18 19.66
CA ALA A 576 31.82 -4.47 18.47
C ALA A 576 32.60 -3.19 18.82
N HIS A 577 32.20 -2.49 19.89
CA HIS A 577 32.84 -1.25 20.36
C HIS A 577 33.74 -1.47 21.58
N ARG A 578 34.14 -2.72 21.88
CA ARG A 578 34.88 -3.05 23.11
C ARG A 578 36.17 -2.25 23.25
N SER A 579 36.94 -2.11 22.17
CA SER A 579 38.22 -1.37 22.19
C SER A 579 38.03 0.10 22.52
N GLU A 580 37.04 0.75 21.89
CA GLU A 580 36.70 2.16 22.12
C GLU A 580 36.18 2.39 23.54
N LEU A 581 35.29 1.50 24.01
CA LEU A 581 34.74 1.55 25.37
C LEU A 581 35.82 1.33 26.43
N MET A 582 36.74 0.37 26.24
CA MET A 582 37.85 0.16 27.16
C MET A 582 38.83 1.34 27.18
N THR A 583 39.10 1.93 26.02
CA THR A 583 39.97 3.12 25.91
C THR A 583 39.33 4.31 26.63
N GLY A 584 38.04 4.54 26.41
CA GLY A 584 37.28 5.57 27.11
C GLY A 584 37.24 5.30 28.62
N PHE A 585 37.00 4.06 29.03
CA PHE A 585 36.97 3.69 30.45
C PHE A 585 38.32 3.96 31.14
N GLN A 586 39.44 3.59 30.51
CA GLN A 586 40.79 3.85 31.03
C GLN A 586 41.10 5.35 31.19
N GLN A 587 40.50 6.22 30.36
CA GLN A 587 40.66 7.67 30.52
C GLN A 587 40.00 8.19 31.81
N PHE A 588 38.91 7.54 32.24
CA PHE A 588 38.13 7.95 33.43
C PHE A 588 38.42 7.11 34.68
N ASP A 589 38.99 5.92 34.55
CA ASP A 589 39.47 5.08 35.65
C ASP A 589 41.01 5.11 35.72
N GLN A 590 41.54 6.26 36.10
CA GLN A 590 42.99 6.47 36.23
C GLN A 590 43.62 5.63 37.36
N SER A 591 42.79 5.08 38.25
CA SER A 591 43.19 4.26 39.40
C SER A 591 43.14 2.75 39.14
N ASP A 592 42.70 2.31 37.96
CA ASP A 592 42.46 0.89 37.62
C ASP A 592 41.57 0.17 38.66
N ALA A 593 40.60 0.91 39.23
CA ALA A 593 39.74 0.43 40.30
C ALA A 593 38.53 -0.38 39.80
N GLY A 594 38.37 -0.47 38.47
CA GLY A 594 37.21 -1.08 37.81
C GLY A 594 35.93 -0.27 37.96
N LYS A 595 36.04 1.03 38.29
CA LYS A 595 34.89 1.92 38.58
C LYS A 595 35.13 3.32 38.02
N VAL A 596 34.14 3.85 37.31
CA VAL A 596 34.11 5.25 36.87
C VAL A 596 33.05 6.00 37.67
N ILE A 597 33.45 7.12 38.28
CA ILE A 597 32.54 8.00 39.04
C ILE A 597 31.99 9.05 38.08
N LEU A 598 30.68 8.99 37.79
CA LEU A 598 29.98 10.03 37.05
C LEU A 598 29.71 11.23 37.97
N LEU A 599 30.47 12.30 37.82
CA LEU A 599 30.14 13.60 38.42
C LEU A 599 28.97 14.22 37.64
N THR A 600 27.74 13.96 38.06
CA THR A 600 26.55 14.60 37.50
C THR A 600 26.47 16.04 38.01
N ASN A 601 26.78 17.01 37.14
CA ASN A 601 26.46 18.42 37.39
C ASN A 601 24.94 18.61 37.30
N ARG A 602 24.24 18.43 38.44
CA ARG A 602 23.02 19.13 38.90
C ARG A 602 22.26 18.27 39.92
N THR A 603 22.30 18.71 41.18
CA THR A 603 21.26 18.57 42.22
C THR A 603 20.32 17.36 42.11
N SER A 604 20.84 16.14 42.22
CA SER A 604 20.15 15.00 42.81
C SER A 604 21.15 13.85 42.96
N SER A 605 21.37 13.41 44.19
CA SER A 605 22.30 12.35 44.54
C SER A 605 21.75 10.99 44.10
N SER A 606 22.21 10.49 42.96
CA SER A 606 22.15 9.06 42.64
C SER A 606 23.54 8.59 42.19
N LEU A 607 24.21 7.84 43.07
CA LEU A 607 25.46 7.15 42.78
C LEU A 607 25.16 5.94 41.87
N ALA A 608 25.45 6.06 40.57
CA ALA A 608 25.45 4.92 39.66
C ALA A 608 26.89 4.41 39.48
N SER A 609 27.23 3.29 40.13
CA SER A 609 28.48 2.57 39.91
C SER A 609 28.29 1.59 38.75
N VAL A 610 28.95 1.81 37.62
CA VAL A 610 28.98 0.84 36.51
C VAL A 610 30.17 -0.09 36.73
N CYS A 611 29.90 -1.36 37.06
CA CYS A 611 30.91 -2.41 37.18
C CYS A 611 30.90 -3.25 35.90
N VAL A 612 32.03 -3.36 35.20
CA VAL A 612 32.18 -4.23 34.03
C VAL A 612 33.02 -5.43 34.44
N THR A 613 32.40 -6.60 34.60
CA THR A 613 33.09 -7.91 34.71
C THR A 613 33.03 -8.64 33.38
#